data_AF-A0A9N8H9R7-F1
#
_entry.id   AF-A0A9N8H9R7-F1
#
_cell.length_a   1.000
_cell.length_b   1.000
_cell.length_c   1.000
_cell.angle_alpha   90.00
_cell.angle_beta   90.00
_cell.angle_gamma   90.00
#
_symmetry.space_group_name_H-M   'P 1'
#
loop_
_entity.id
_entity.type
_entity.pdbx_description
1 polymer ?
#
loop_
_entity_poly.entity_id
_entity_poly.type
_entity_poly.pdbx_seq_one_letter_code
_entity_poly.pdbx_strand_id
1 'polypeptide(L)'
;MDGLEDQAEAGLRRNLDQLYTHETVQIKHSSRDSVITHFCQALSNPTSPLVVRKLALRSGISSVGLQLLQTTLFKMRREGNVLMEELEFVCLQDTNTLLAAILCCRLAGITRLSLKNYNARILRINRDTISETIRSGLTMTDHPSVPVLEGDNDNQDGNVGENLEGQNPRNTIVELDYLEIANYPIGVDGAQILQEAVSSLKTLKLVDCDLRSDSANCIAKIIRTSPSLEKLDLSYNRHYLGSPITREMTVKTLVQKGLKHNLSLLFLEMRKHDGSSNSSRALDLSKINQQLDINRFLRRNTVDQPRDLLALPPSLWPVLLARVSAKPAALHLFLQDTVAALFAR
;
A
#
# COMPACT_ATOMS: atom_id res chain seq x y z
N MET A 1 -29.33 -22.83 -15.37
CA MET A 1 -28.01 -22.17 -15.29
C MET A 1 -28.07 -20.76 -15.87
N ASP A 2 -29.06 -20.48 -16.72
CA ASP A 2 -29.24 -19.25 -17.50
C ASP A 2 -29.30 -17.95 -16.66
N GLY A 3 -29.99 -17.95 -15.51
CA GLY A 3 -30.10 -16.74 -14.68
C GLY A 3 -28.79 -16.22 -14.06
N LEU A 4 -27.74 -17.05 -13.95
CA LEU A 4 -26.42 -16.61 -13.47
C LEU A 4 -25.56 -16.02 -14.59
N GLU A 5 -25.81 -16.38 -15.85
CA GLU A 5 -25.17 -15.78 -17.02
C GLU A 5 -25.79 -14.43 -17.34
N ASP A 6 -27.11 -14.33 -17.31
CA ASP A 6 -27.84 -13.07 -17.49
C ASP A 6 -27.44 -12.02 -16.44
N GLN A 7 -27.27 -12.44 -15.17
CA GLN A 7 -26.79 -11.55 -14.11
C GLN A 7 -25.34 -11.10 -14.31
N ALA A 8 -24.47 -11.99 -14.80
CA ALA A 8 -23.08 -11.66 -15.07
C ALA A 8 -22.95 -10.72 -16.27
N GLU A 9 -23.76 -10.90 -17.32
CA GLU A 9 -23.78 -10.04 -18.50
C GLU A 9 -24.36 -8.64 -18.17
N ALA A 10 -25.48 -8.58 -17.44
CA ALA A 10 -26.05 -7.32 -16.96
C ALA A 10 -25.11 -6.60 -15.96
N GLY A 11 -24.31 -7.36 -15.21
CA GLY A 11 -23.23 -6.83 -14.37
C GLY A 11 -22.08 -6.27 -15.20
N LEU A 12 -21.66 -7.00 -16.24
CA LEU A 12 -20.58 -6.59 -17.15
C LEU A 12 -20.93 -5.30 -17.88
N ARG A 13 -22.12 -5.19 -18.50
CA ARG A 13 -22.54 -3.96 -19.20
C ARG A 13 -22.46 -2.73 -18.29
N ARG A 14 -22.98 -2.84 -17.05
CA ARG A 14 -22.87 -1.77 -16.05
C ARG A 14 -21.41 -1.43 -15.70
N ASN A 15 -20.53 -2.42 -15.57
CA ASN A 15 -19.12 -2.17 -15.28
C ASN A 15 -18.42 -1.47 -16.46
N LEU A 16 -18.79 -1.80 -17.70
CA LEU A 16 -18.25 -1.16 -18.90
C LEU A 16 -18.69 0.31 -18.99
N ASP A 17 -19.95 0.62 -18.69
CA ASP A 17 -20.42 2.02 -18.65
C ASP A 17 -19.70 2.83 -17.55
N GLN A 18 -19.36 2.18 -16.44
CA GLN A 18 -18.63 2.81 -15.34
C GLN A 18 -17.19 3.20 -15.70
N LEU A 19 -16.56 2.55 -16.68
CA LEU A 19 -15.20 2.91 -17.15
C LEU A 19 -15.10 4.37 -17.59
N TYR A 20 -16.19 4.92 -18.13
CA TYR A 20 -16.25 6.26 -18.71
C TYR A 20 -16.95 7.28 -17.81
N THR A 21 -17.61 6.83 -16.74
CA THR A 21 -18.47 7.69 -15.91
C THR A 21 -18.05 7.76 -14.45
N HIS A 22 -17.28 6.77 -13.96
CA HIS A 22 -16.90 6.67 -12.56
C HIS A 22 -15.40 6.51 -12.39
N GLU A 23 -14.84 7.19 -11.39
CA GLU A 23 -13.43 7.01 -11.01
C GLU A 23 -13.16 5.62 -10.41
N THR A 24 -14.18 4.95 -9.87
CA THR A 24 -14.06 3.61 -9.28
C THR A 24 -15.00 2.63 -9.95
N VAL A 25 -14.45 1.53 -10.45
CA VAL A 25 -15.20 0.41 -11.04
C VAL A 25 -15.05 -0.82 -10.15
N GLN A 26 -16.16 -1.53 -9.90
CA GLN A 26 -16.17 -2.74 -9.08
C GLN A 26 -16.66 -3.96 -9.86
N ILE A 27 -15.77 -4.91 -10.12
CA ILE A 27 -16.10 -6.15 -10.84
C ILE A 27 -16.50 -7.22 -9.82
N LYS A 28 -17.81 -7.47 -9.71
CA LYS A 28 -18.37 -8.47 -8.78
C LYS A 28 -18.08 -9.91 -9.18
N HIS A 29 -18.05 -10.25 -10.46
CA HIS A 29 -17.83 -11.63 -10.93
C HIS A 29 -16.45 -11.82 -11.54
N SER A 30 -15.42 -11.19 -10.95
CA SER A 30 -14.04 -11.18 -11.44
C SER A 30 -13.37 -12.55 -11.49
N SER A 31 -13.95 -13.57 -10.85
CA SER A 31 -13.50 -14.97 -10.96
C SER A 31 -13.88 -15.64 -12.28
N ARG A 32 -14.80 -15.05 -13.06
CA ARG A 32 -15.16 -15.56 -14.38
C ARG A 32 -14.23 -14.91 -15.41
N ASP A 33 -13.41 -15.73 -16.06
CA ASP A 33 -12.44 -15.24 -17.05
C ASP A 33 -13.12 -14.48 -18.18
N SER A 34 -14.32 -14.89 -18.61
CA SER A 34 -15.10 -14.16 -19.61
C SER A 34 -15.37 -12.70 -19.21
N VAL A 35 -15.68 -12.43 -17.93
CA VAL A 35 -15.93 -11.06 -17.45
C VAL A 35 -14.65 -10.22 -17.53
N ILE A 36 -13.51 -10.80 -17.14
CA ILE A 36 -12.22 -10.12 -17.22
C ILE A 36 -11.80 -9.91 -18.68
N THR A 37 -12.02 -10.89 -19.55
CA THR A 37 -11.70 -10.78 -20.98
C THR A 37 -12.44 -9.62 -21.65
N HIS A 38 -13.76 -9.54 -21.47
CA HIS A 38 -14.54 -8.44 -22.05
C HIS A 38 -14.14 -7.08 -21.45
N PHE A 39 -13.84 -7.04 -20.15
CA PHE A 39 -13.36 -5.83 -19.49
C PHE A 39 -12.00 -5.37 -20.05
N CYS A 40 -11.05 -6.29 -20.22
CA CYS A 40 -9.74 -6.01 -20.80
C CYS A 40 -9.84 -5.59 -22.28
N GLN A 41 -10.78 -6.15 -23.04
CA GLN A 41 -11.06 -5.70 -24.41
C GLN A 41 -11.56 -4.25 -24.44
N ALA A 42 -12.48 -3.88 -23.55
CA ALA A 42 -12.96 -2.50 -23.44
C ALA A 42 -11.88 -1.51 -22.99
N LEU A 43 -10.98 -1.94 -22.10
CA LEU A 43 -9.81 -1.15 -21.72
C LEU A 43 -8.81 -0.96 -22.87
N SER A 44 -8.62 -1.99 -23.70
CA SER A 44 -7.67 -1.97 -24.82
C SER A 44 -8.18 -1.13 -25.99
N ASN A 45 -9.51 -1.08 -26.19
CA ASN A 45 -10.17 -0.35 -27.27
C ASN A 45 -11.29 0.53 -26.70
N PRO A 46 -10.94 1.61 -25.97
CA PRO A 46 -11.94 2.46 -25.34
C PRO A 46 -12.71 3.24 -26.40
N THR A 47 -14.04 3.27 -26.28
CA THR A 47 -14.92 4.02 -27.20
C THR A 47 -14.97 5.52 -26.89
N SER A 48 -14.54 5.90 -25.70
CA SER A 48 -14.42 7.30 -25.24
C SER A 48 -13.30 7.40 -24.20
N PRO A 49 -12.83 8.61 -23.82
CA PRO A 49 -11.78 8.75 -22.81
C PRO A 49 -12.19 8.07 -21.50
N LEU A 50 -11.31 7.20 -20.98
CA LEU A 50 -11.53 6.52 -19.70
C LEU A 50 -11.49 7.53 -18.55
N VAL A 51 -12.29 7.30 -17.51
CA VAL A 51 -12.30 8.10 -16.27
C VAL A 51 -11.85 7.25 -15.07
N VAL A 52 -11.87 5.92 -15.21
CA VAL A 52 -11.51 5.00 -14.14
C VAL A 52 -10.08 5.22 -13.62
N ARG A 53 -9.97 5.44 -12.31
CA ARG A 53 -8.71 5.55 -11.56
C ARG A 53 -8.51 4.39 -10.60
N LYS A 54 -9.59 3.74 -10.17
CA LYS A 54 -9.59 2.60 -9.26
C LYS A 54 -10.38 1.43 -9.82
N LEU A 55 -9.76 0.25 -9.82
CA LEU A 55 -10.42 -1.01 -10.17
C LEU A 55 -10.42 -1.96 -8.97
N ALA A 56 -11.62 -2.42 -8.57
CA ALA A 56 -11.80 -3.37 -7.49
C ALA A 56 -12.39 -4.70 -7.98
N LEU A 57 -11.63 -5.78 -7.82
CA LEU A 57 -12.03 -7.15 -8.17
C LEU A 57 -12.55 -7.87 -6.92
N ARG A 58 -13.86 -8.16 -6.88
CA ARG A 58 -14.54 -8.54 -5.62
C ARG A 58 -14.64 -10.04 -5.34
N SER A 59 -14.43 -10.90 -6.33
CA SER A 59 -14.67 -12.36 -6.20
C SER A 59 -13.44 -13.23 -6.47
N GLY A 60 -12.24 -12.69 -6.29
CA GLY A 60 -11.01 -13.32 -6.76
C GLY A 60 -10.80 -13.14 -8.26
N ILE A 61 -9.66 -13.61 -8.76
CA ILE A 61 -9.30 -13.62 -10.18
C ILE A 61 -8.46 -14.85 -10.43
N SER A 62 -8.64 -15.52 -11.57
CA SER A 62 -7.79 -16.64 -11.97
C SER A 62 -6.39 -16.14 -12.37
N SER A 63 -5.42 -17.03 -12.45
CA SER A 63 -4.10 -16.71 -13.00
C SER A 63 -4.18 -16.20 -14.45
N VAL A 64 -5.04 -16.82 -15.26
CA VAL A 64 -5.25 -16.47 -16.67
C VAL A 64 -5.85 -15.07 -16.81
N GLY A 65 -6.93 -14.78 -16.07
CA GLY A 65 -7.56 -13.46 -16.06
C GLY A 65 -6.61 -12.38 -15.55
N LEU A 66 -5.78 -12.68 -14.54
CA LEU A 66 -4.81 -11.74 -14.01
C LEU A 66 -3.67 -11.47 -14.99
N GLN A 67 -3.18 -12.48 -15.70
CA GLN A 67 -2.20 -12.31 -16.76
C GLN A 67 -2.75 -11.45 -17.90
N LEU A 68 -4.01 -11.68 -18.31
CA LEU A 68 -4.67 -10.85 -19.31
C LEU A 68 -4.78 -9.40 -18.84
N LEU A 69 -5.24 -9.17 -17.61
CA LEU A 69 -5.33 -7.84 -17.02
C LEU A 69 -3.96 -7.14 -16.97
N GLN A 70 -2.93 -7.87 -16.56
CA GLN A 70 -1.55 -7.36 -16.52
C GLN A 70 -1.07 -6.92 -17.91
N THR A 71 -1.26 -7.75 -18.93
CA THR A 71 -0.87 -7.43 -20.31
C THR A 71 -1.62 -6.20 -20.83
N THR A 72 -2.93 -6.11 -20.58
CA THR A 72 -3.74 -4.96 -20.98
C THR A 72 -3.28 -3.67 -20.29
N LEU A 73 -3.10 -3.68 -18.97
CA LEU A 73 -2.67 -2.49 -18.23
C LEU A 73 -1.25 -2.06 -18.61
N PHE A 74 -0.35 -3.02 -18.87
CA PHE A 74 1.00 -2.74 -19.35
C PHE A 74 0.98 -2.10 -20.74
N LYS A 75 0.14 -2.61 -21.66
CA LYS A 75 -0.06 -2.01 -23.00
C LYS A 75 -0.56 -0.56 -22.87
N MET A 76 -1.60 -0.33 -22.07
CA MET A 76 -2.12 1.02 -21.80
C MET A 76 -1.02 1.95 -21.27
N ARG A 77 -0.13 1.46 -20.41
CA ARG A 77 0.99 2.24 -19.86
C ARG A 77 1.96 2.67 -20.94
N ARG A 78 2.32 1.75 -21.83
CA ARG A 78 3.22 2.04 -22.95
C ARG A 78 2.62 3.07 -23.90
N GLU A 79 1.32 3.02 -24.12
CA GLU A 79 0.59 3.98 -24.96
C GLU A 79 0.35 5.34 -24.27
N GLY A 80 0.64 5.46 -22.97
CA GLY A 80 0.42 6.69 -22.21
C GLY A 80 -1.03 6.90 -21.76
N ASN A 81 -1.87 5.87 -21.86
CA ASN A 81 -3.30 5.90 -21.55
C ASN A 81 -3.63 5.44 -20.12
N VAL A 82 -2.65 5.39 -19.22
CA VAL A 82 -2.88 4.92 -17.83
C VAL A 82 -3.39 6.06 -16.96
N LEU A 83 -4.69 6.00 -16.68
CA LEU A 83 -5.35 6.77 -15.63
C LEU A 83 -5.51 5.98 -14.33
N MET A 84 -5.30 4.66 -14.38
CA MET A 84 -5.49 3.78 -13.24
C MET A 84 -4.37 3.96 -12.21
N GLU A 85 -4.74 4.38 -11.01
CA GLU A 85 -3.84 4.65 -9.88
C GLU A 85 -3.96 3.59 -8.78
N GLU A 86 -5.10 2.90 -8.67
CA GLU A 86 -5.38 1.96 -7.59
C GLU A 86 -5.97 0.63 -8.08
N LEU A 87 -5.39 -0.48 -7.61
CA LEU A 87 -5.95 -1.82 -7.74
C LEU A 87 -6.34 -2.38 -6.37
N GLU A 88 -7.55 -2.91 -6.29
CA GLU A 88 -8.07 -3.62 -5.11
C GLU A 88 -8.42 -5.06 -5.49
N PHE A 89 -7.73 -6.03 -4.90
CA PHE A 89 -8.00 -7.45 -5.07
C PHE A 89 -8.65 -7.99 -3.81
N VAL A 90 -9.80 -8.64 -3.98
CA VAL A 90 -10.52 -9.33 -2.90
C VAL A 90 -10.46 -10.84 -3.14
N CYS A 91 -10.13 -11.60 -2.09
CA CYS A 91 -10.14 -13.07 -2.07
C CYS A 91 -9.13 -13.75 -3.01
N LEU A 92 -7.88 -13.26 -3.09
CA LEU A 92 -6.79 -14.02 -3.73
C LEU A 92 -6.48 -15.28 -2.91
N GLN A 93 -6.60 -16.45 -3.53
CA GLN A 93 -6.66 -17.74 -2.82
C GLN A 93 -5.29 -18.40 -2.65
N ASP A 94 -4.30 -18.02 -3.46
CA ASP A 94 -2.98 -18.63 -3.50
C ASP A 94 -1.86 -17.59 -3.61
N THR A 95 -0.63 -18.02 -3.38
CA THR A 95 0.56 -17.14 -3.37
C THR A 95 0.99 -16.74 -4.77
N ASN A 96 0.68 -17.51 -5.81
CA ASN A 96 1.05 -17.16 -7.18
C ASN A 96 0.18 -16.00 -7.69
N THR A 97 -1.13 -16.05 -7.46
CA THR A 97 -2.05 -14.95 -7.79
C THR A 97 -1.74 -13.71 -6.96
N LEU A 98 -1.34 -13.86 -5.69
CA LEU A 98 -0.86 -12.77 -4.86
C LEU A 98 0.40 -12.10 -5.43
N LEU A 99 1.42 -12.88 -5.79
CA LEU A 99 2.65 -12.36 -6.39
C LEU A 99 2.35 -11.65 -7.72
N ALA A 100 1.57 -12.29 -8.59
CA ALA A 100 1.18 -11.73 -9.87
C ALA A 100 0.39 -10.42 -9.72
N ALA A 101 -0.44 -10.28 -8.69
CA ALA A 101 -1.18 -9.04 -8.43
C ALA A 101 -0.25 -7.88 -8.05
N ILE A 102 0.77 -8.15 -7.22
CA ILE A 102 1.78 -7.15 -6.83
C ILE A 102 2.59 -6.74 -8.06
N LEU A 103 3.07 -7.71 -8.84
CA LEU A 103 3.84 -7.45 -10.06
C LEU A 103 3.02 -6.73 -11.12
N CYS A 104 1.72 -7.06 -11.25
CA CYS A 104 0.79 -6.37 -12.13
C CYS A 104 0.76 -4.87 -11.83
N CYS A 105 0.62 -4.48 -10.56
CA CYS A 105 0.63 -3.06 -10.18
C CYS A 105 1.95 -2.37 -10.57
N ARG A 106 3.07 -2.99 -10.19
CA ARG A 106 4.40 -2.38 -10.37
C ARG A 106 4.79 -2.24 -11.84
N LEU A 107 4.38 -3.19 -12.69
CA LEU A 107 4.60 -3.15 -14.14
C LEU A 107 3.62 -2.20 -14.85
N ALA A 108 2.36 -2.15 -14.39
CA ALA A 108 1.35 -1.23 -14.93
C ALA A 108 1.55 0.24 -14.51
N GLY A 109 2.49 0.51 -13.60
CA GLY A 109 2.74 1.87 -13.09
C GLY A 109 1.70 2.35 -12.07
N ILE A 110 0.99 1.40 -11.45
CA ILE A 110 -0.03 1.63 -10.45
C ILE A 110 0.65 1.71 -9.09
N THR A 111 0.50 2.83 -8.38
CA THR A 111 1.23 3.07 -7.12
C THR A 111 0.44 2.63 -5.88
N ARG A 112 -0.85 2.34 -6.02
CA ARG A 112 -1.73 2.01 -4.89
C ARG A 112 -2.31 0.61 -5.04
N LEU A 113 -2.03 -0.24 -4.05
CA LEU A 113 -2.50 -1.62 -4.01
C LEU A 113 -3.24 -1.92 -2.71
N SER A 114 -4.42 -2.54 -2.83
CA SER A 114 -5.19 -3.05 -1.71
C SER A 114 -5.46 -4.55 -1.89
N LEU A 115 -4.98 -5.35 -0.93
CA LEU A 115 -5.10 -6.79 -0.89
C LEU A 115 -6.01 -7.15 0.28
N LYS A 116 -7.21 -7.67 -0.01
CA LYS A 116 -8.19 -8.04 1.01
C LYS A 116 -8.55 -9.50 0.89
N ASN A 117 -8.54 -10.26 1.98
CA ASN A 117 -9.03 -11.64 1.94
C ASN A 117 -9.84 -12.03 3.16
N TYR A 118 -11.17 -11.95 3.03
CA TYR A 118 -12.11 -12.29 4.10
C TYR A 118 -12.18 -13.79 4.39
N ASN A 119 -11.65 -14.64 3.50
CA ASN A 119 -11.55 -16.09 3.68
C ASN A 119 -10.19 -16.54 4.25
N ALA A 120 -9.22 -15.63 4.42
CA ALA A 120 -7.85 -15.97 4.79
C ALA A 120 -7.67 -16.51 6.21
N ARG A 121 -8.74 -16.61 7.03
CA ARG A 121 -8.67 -17.39 8.28
C ARG A 121 -8.28 -18.86 8.04
N ILE A 122 -8.58 -19.39 6.86
CA ILE A 122 -8.15 -20.74 6.42
C ILE A 122 -6.65 -20.76 6.10
N LEU A 123 -6.08 -19.64 5.65
CA LEU A 123 -4.67 -19.51 5.26
C LEU A 123 -3.70 -19.34 6.45
N ARG A 124 -4.17 -19.56 7.69
CA ARG A 124 -3.35 -19.46 8.91
C ARG A 124 -2.18 -20.44 8.97
N ILE A 125 -2.18 -21.47 8.11
CA ILE A 125 -1.10 -22.46 8.03
C ILE A 125 0.08 -21.91 7.19
N ASN A 126 -0.16 -20.96 6.27
CA ASN A 126 0.83 -20.47 5.30
C ASN A 126 1.19 -18.98 5.50
N ARG A 127 1.21 -18.49 6.75
CA ARG A 127 1.41 -17.06 7.07
C ARG A 127 2.75 -16.54 6.59
N ASP A 128 3.80 -17.35 6.78
CA ASP A 128 5.16 -17.01 6.39
C ASP A 128 5.26 -16.93 4.88
N THR A 129 4.69 -17.91 4.18
CA THR A 129 4.66 -17.95 2.70
C THR A 129 3.95 -16.73 2.13
N ILE A 130 2.81 -16.32 2.70
CA ILE A 130 2.09 -15.11 2.26
C ILE A 130 2.94 -13.87 2.47
N SER A 131 3.51 -13.71 3.65
CA SER A 131 4.31 -12.54 4.00
C SER A 131 5.56 -12.46 3.13
N GLU A 132 6.19 -13.59 2.87
CA GLU A 132 7.39 -13.73 2.03
C GLU A 132 7.08 -13.49 0.55
N THR A 133 5.90 -13.92 0.09
CA THR A 133 5.39 -13.61 -1.25
C THR A 133 5.20 -12.10 -1.41
N ILE A 134 4.60 -11.43 -0.42
CA ILE A 134 4.43 -9.98 -0.45
C ILE A 134 5.79 -9.28 -0.44
N ARG A 135 6.69 -9.69 0.46
CA ARG A 135 8.07 -9.15 0.52
C ARG A 135 8.75 -9.29 -0.82
N SER A 136 8.77 -10.49 -1.38
CA SER A 136 9.38 -10.78 -2.69
C SER A 136 8.78 -9.90 -3.78
N GLY A 137 7.45 -9.85 -3.90
CA GLY A 137 6.78 -9.02 -4.91
C GLY A 137 7.10 -7.53 -4.79
N LEU A 138 7.33 -7.02 -3.59
CA LEU A 138 7.69 -5.63 -3.33
C LEU A 138 9.18 -5.34 -3.56
N THR A 139 10.07 -6.29 -3.25
CA THR A 139 11.53 -6.10 -3.36
C THR A 139 12.11 -6.57 -4.69
N MET A 140 11.35 -7.30 -5.51
CA MET A 140 11.83 -7.77 -6.82
C MET A 140 12.25 -6.58 -7.69
N THR A 141 13.52 -6.57 -8.11
CA THR A 141 14.09 -5.58 -9.02
C THR A 141 14.18 -6.10 -10.45
N ASP A 142 14.14 -7.42 -10.61
CA ASP A 142 14.28 -8.08 -11.90
C ASP A 142 12.91 -8.29 -12.55
N HIS A 143 12.83 -8.01 -13.85
CA HIS A 143 11.64 -8.28 -14.63
C HIS A 143 11.45 -9.79 -14.79
N PRO A 144 10.36 -10.40 -14.30
CA PRO A 144 9.91 -11.62 -14.94
C PRO A 144 9.57 -11.23 -16.39
N SER A 145 10.12 -11.95 -17.36
CA SER A 145 9.87 -11.75 -18.78
C SER A 145 8.37 -11.51 -18.99
N VAL A 146 8.00 -10.27 -19.34
CA VAL A 146 6.62 -9.99 -19.76
C VAL A 146 6.37 -10.94 -20.93
N PRO A 147 5.30 -11.74 -20.92
CA PRO A 147 5.00 -12.60 -22.07
C PRO A 147 4.84 -11.68 -23.28
N VAL A 148 5.82 -11.77 -24.19
CA VAL A 148 5.72 -11.15 -25.51
C VAL A 148 4.49 -11.77 -26.14
N LEU A 149 3.51 -10.94 -26.48
CA LEU A 149 2.44 -11.36 -27.37
C LEU A 149 3.10 -11.60 -28.73
N GLU A 150 3.49 -12.85 -29.00
CA GLU A 150 3.68 -13.30 -30.38
C GLU A 150 2.31 -13.25 -31.05
N GLY A 151 2.16 -12.39 -32.06
CA GLY A 151 0.93 -12.29 -32.84
C GLY A 151 0.81 -10.95 -33.54
N ASP A 152 1.53 -10.82 -34.66
CA ASP A 152 0.99 -10.39 -35.96
C ASP A 152 2.17 -10.02 -36.89
N ASN A 153 2.86 -11.05 -37.40
CA ASN A 153 3.79 -10.91 -38.52
C ASN A 153 3.38 -11.88 -39.63
N ASP A 154 2.28 -11.56 -40.31
CA ASP A 154 2.17 -11.84 -41.74
C ASP A 154 2.99 -10.77 -42.46
N ASN A 155 4.29 -11.03 -42.61
CA ASN A 155 5.10 -10.58 -43.73
C ASN A 155 6.47 -11.27 -43.64
N GLN A 156 6.63 -12.30 -44.46
CA GLN A 156 7.93 -12.74 -44.92
C GLN A 156 8.61 -11.56 -45.62
N ASP A 157 9.69 -11.06 -45.03
CA ASP A 157 10.87 -10.68 -45.80
C ASP A 157 12.08 -10.68 -44.87
N GLY A 158 13.04 -11.54 -45.21
CA GLY A 158 14.27 -11.69 -44.46
C GLY A 158 15.20 -10.50 -44.67
N ASN A 159 15.57 -9.83 -43.59
CA ASN A 159 16.89 -9.24 -43.50
C ASN A 159 17.37 -9.20 -42.04
N VAL A 160 18.53 -9.81 -41.80
CA VAL A 160 19.22 -9.83 -40.52
C VAL A 160 20.15 -8.62 -40.50
N GLY A 161 20.07 -7.81 -39.45
CA GLY A 161 21.19 -6.96 -39.06
C GLY A 161 20.82 -5.58 -38.52
N GLU A 162 21.32 -5.34 -37.31
CA GLU A 162 21.77 -4.05 -36.78
C GLU A 162 20.80 -3.22 -35.91
N ASN A 163 21.12 -3.28 -34.60
CA ASN A 163 21.12 -2.18 -33.64
C ASN A 163 19.82 -1.36 -33.49
N LEU A 164 18.97 -1.82 -32.57
CA LEU A 164 18.06 -0.97 -31.80
C LEU A 164 18.40 -1.04 -30.29
N GLU A 165 19.68 -0.97 -29.95
CA GLU A 165 20.12 -0.48 -28.63
C GLU A 165 20.05 1.06 -28.65
N GLY A 166 18.84 1.58 -28.52
CA GLY A 166 18.63 3.02 -28.56
C GLY A 166 17.17 3.37 -28.41
N GLN A 167 16.78 3.73 -27.19
CA GLN A 167 15.46 4.27 -26.80
C GLN A 167 14.33 3.24 -26.67
N ASN A 168 14.36 2.45 -25.59
CA ASN A 168 13.14 1.84 -25.05
C ASN A 168 12.71 2.62 -23.80
N PRO A 169 11.91 3.69 -23.92
CA PRO A 169 11.38 4.35 -22.74
C PRO A 169 10.35 3.40 -22.09
N ARG A 170 10.40 3.25 -20.75
CA ARG A 170 9.32 2.71 -19.88
C ARG A 170 9.34 1.23 -19.46
N ASN A 171 10.51 0.62 -19.21
CA ASN A 171 10.56 -0.61 -18.39
C ASN A 171 10.86 -0.33 -16.90
N THR A 172 10.56 0.86 -16.39
CA THR A 172 10.81 1.17 -14.96
C THR A 172 9.72 0.54 -14.09
N ILE A 173 10.10 -0.42 -13.25
CA ILE A 173 9.25 -0.95 -12.19
C ILE A 173 8.90 0.23 -11.26
N VAL A 174 7.61 0.44 -11.01
CA VAL A 174 7.15 1.52 -10.13
C VAL A 174 7.09 1.00 -8.69
N GLU A 175 7.61 1.81 -7.77
CA GLU A 175 7.43 1.57 -6.35
C GLU A 175 6.02 1.99 -5.92
N LEU A 176 5.40 1.19 -5.05
CA LEU A 176 4.12 1.56 -4.46
C LEU A 176 4.33 2.73 -3.49
N ASP A 177 3.34 3.62 -3.41
CA ASP A 177 3.25 4.63 -2.35
C ASP A 177 2.14 4.30 -1.34
N TYR A 178 1.20 3.42 -1.71
CA TYR A 178 0.13 2.92 -0.87
C TYR A 178 0.05 1.40 -0.93
N LEU A 179 0.06 0.78 0.24
CA LEU A 179 -0.24 -0.65 0.40
C LEU A 179 -1.25 -0.86 1.53
N GLU A 180 -2.33 -1.57 1.23
CA GLU A 180 -3.25 -2.10 2.22
C GLU A 180 -3.25 -3.62 2.16
N ILE A 181 -2.99 -4.24 3.30
CA ILE A 181 -3.15 -5.68 3.53
C ILE A 181 -4.25 -5.79 4.59
N ALA A 182 -5.38 -6.36 4.19
CA ALA A 182 -6.53 -6.53 5.08
C ALA A 182 -6.97 -7.98 5.17
N ASN A 183 -7.20 -8.46 6.40
CA ASN A 183 -7.66 -9.81 6.72
C ASN A 183 -6.69 -10.94 6.35
N TYR A 184 -5.44 -10.64 5.99
CA TYR A 184 -4.39 -11.65 5.84
C TYR A 184 -3.68 -11.86 7.18
N PRO A 185 -3.65 -13.09 7.73
CA PRO A 185 -3.09 -13.36 9.06
C PRO A 185 -1.55 -13.38 9.03
N ILE A 186 -0.90 -12.26 8.71
CA ILE A 186 0.56 -12.16 8.63
C ILE A 186 1.24 -12.38 10.00
N GLY A 187 0.58 -12.02 11.11
CA GLY A 187 1.09 -12.29 12.46
C GLY A 187 2.40 -11.55 12.80
N VAL A 188 3.15 -12.08 13.77
CA VAL A 188 4.41 -11.48 14.24
C VAL A 188 5.52 -11.67 13.21
N ASP A 189 5.67 -12.90 12.72
CA ASP A 189 6.71 -13.26 11.74
C ASP A 189 6.51 -12.52 10.42
N GLY A 190 5.26 -12.42 9.96
CA GLY A 190 4.95 -11.64 8.77
C GLY A 190 5.23 -10.14 8.93
N ALA A 191 5.00 -9.56 10.12
CA ALA A 191 5.40 -8.17 10.38
C ALA A 191 6.93 -8.00 10.38
N GLN A 192 7.70 -9.02 10.76
CA GLN A 192 9.15 -9.02 10.65
C GLN A 192 9.60 -9.11 9.18
N ILE A 193 8.98 -10.00 8.40
CA ILE A 193 9.26 -10.19 6.97
C ILE A 193 8.98 -8.91 6.16
N LEU A 194 7.82 -8.26 6.40
CA LEU A 194 7.45 -7.04 5.69
C LEU A 194 8.34 -5.84 6.02
N GLN A 195 9.06 -5.88 7.15
CA GLN A 195 9.84 -4.76 7.66
C GLN A 195 10.98 -4.29 6.73
N GLU A 196 11.39 -5.14 5.77
CA GLU A 196 12.43 -4.84 4.78
C GLU A 196 11.88 -4.29 3.46
N ALA A 197 10.58 -4.47 3.21
CA ALA A 197 9.97 -4.23 1.90
C ALA A 197 9.08 -2.97 1.82
N VAL A 198 8.83 -2.32 2.94
CA VAL A 198 7.82 -1.24 3.07
C VAL A 198 8.42 0.17 3.25
N SER A 199 9.74 0.32 3.08
CA SER A 199 10.46 1.56 3.42
C SER A 199 10.12 2.77 2.53
N SER A 200 9.70 2.53 1.29
CA SER A 200 9.33 3.57 0.32
C SER A 200 7.87 4.01 0.39
N LEU A 201 7.01 3.26 1.08
CA LEU A 201 5.58 3.56 1.16
C LEU A 201 5.31 4.88 1.89
N LYS A 202 4.33 5.64 1.40
CA LYS A 202 3.73 6.78 2.11
C LYS A 202 2.58 6.34 3.01
N THR A 203 1.83 5.33 2.61
CA THR A 203 0.73 4.76 3.40
C THR A 203 0.86 3.25 3.48
N LEU A 204 0.84 2.73 4.70
CA LEU A 204 0.77 1.29 4.99
C LEU A 204 -0.44 1.01 5.87
N LYS A 205 -1.27 0.05 5.47
CA LYS A 205 -2.38 -0.44 6.27
C LYS A 205 -2.26 -1.95 6.48
N LEU A 206 -2.23 -2.37 7.74
CA LEU A 206 -2.20 -3.76 8.19
C LEU A 206 -3.45 -4.01 9.02
N VAL A 207 -4.58 -4.23 8.36
CA VAL A 207 -5.91 -4.25 8.98
C VAL A 207 -6.38 -5.68 9.22
N ASP A 208 -6.75 -6.01 10.47
CA ASP A 208 -7.11 -7.38 10.89
C ASP A 208 -6.09 -8.43 10.40
N CYS A 209 -4.82 -8.17 10.68
CA CYS A 209 -3.67 -8.94 10.21
C CYS A 209 -3.17 -9.99 11.21
N ASP A 210 -3.98 -10.29 12.24
CA ASP A 210 -3.62 -11.13 13.39
C ASP A 210 -2.31 -10.70 14.10
N LEU A 211 -1.99 -9.39 14.07
CA LEU A 211 -0.86 -8.83 14.81
C LEU A 211 -1.06 -8.98 16.32
N ARG A 212 0.04 -9.18 17.04
CA ARG A 212 0.07 -9.38 18.49
C ARG A 212 1.00 -8.36 19.16
N SER A 213 0.93 -8.22 20.48
CA SER A 213 1.80 -7.28 21.21
C SER A 213 3.28 -7.41 20.88
N ASP A 214 3.72 -8.63 20.57
CA ASP A 214 5.11 -8.94 20.23
C ASP A 214 5.54 -8.35 18.87
N SER A 215 4.57 -8.14 17.96
CA SER A 215 4.79 -7.42 16.71
C SER A 215 5.19 -5.96 16.94
N ALA A 216 5.02 -5.39 18.15
CA ALA A 216 5.30 -3.97 18.42
C ALA A 216 6.76 -3.58 18.13
N ASN A 217 7.73 -4.48 18.34
CA ASN A 217 9.12 -4.21 17.98
C ASN A 217 9.30 -4.12 16.47
N CYS A 218 8.69 -5.02 15.71
CA CYS A 218 8.74 -5.02 14.24
C CYS A 218 8.07 -3.75 13.68
N ILE A 219 6.88 -3.41 14.17
CA ILE A 219 6.17 -2.18 13.78
C ILE A 219 6.98 -0.92 14.14
N ALA A 220 7.59 -0.87 15.33
CA ALA A 220 8.45 0.25 15.70
C ALA A 220 9.66 0.38 14.76
N LYS A 221 10.22 -0.75 14.30
CA LYS A 221 11.29 -0.76 13.32
C LYS A 221 10.81 -0.29 11.95
N ILE A 222 9.64 -0.73 11.47
CA ILE A 222 8.98 -0.20 10.25
C ILE A 222 8.88 1.32 10.32
N ILE A 223 8.31 1.87 11.40
CA ILE A 223 8.18 3.32 11.60
C ILE A 223 9.55 4.00 11.53
N ARG A 224 10.56 3.43 12.18
CA ARG A 224 11.91 4.00 12.24
C ARG A 224 12.64 3.98 10.89
N THR A 225 12.46 2.93 10.09
CA THR A 225 13.20 2.71 8.83
C THR A 225 12.46 3.16 7.58
N SER A 226 11.25 3.71 7.71
CA SER A 226 10.44 4.18 6.59
C SER A 226 10.32 5.72 6.61
N PRO A 227 11.31 6.45 6.06
CA PRO A 227 11.31 7.92 6.10
C PRO A 227 10.20 8.54 5.25
N SER A 228 9.63 7.82 4.30
CA SER A 228 8.52 8.28 3.46
C SER A 228 7.15 8.05 4.09
N LEU A 229 7.05 7.21 5.14
CA LEU A 229 5.78 6.76 5.69
C LEU A 229 5.06 7.87 6.45
N GLU A 230 3.89 8.28 5.97
CA GLU A 230 3.06 9.34 6.54
C GLU A 230 1.83 8.79 7.28
N LYS A 231 1.32 7.63 6.87
CA LYS A 231 0.11 7.01 7.42
C LYS A 231 0.35 5.53 7.71
N LEU A 232 0.06 5.12 8.93
CA LEU A 232 0.08 3.73 9.36
C LEU A 232 -1.26 3.37 10.00
N ASP A 233 -1.92 2.34 9.49
CA ASP A 233 -3.16 1.80 10.07
C ASP A 233 -2.94 0.37 10.56
N LEU A 234 -3.18 0.13 11.85
CA LEU A 234 -3.08 -1.16 12.52
C LEU A 234 -4.44 -1.60 13.10
N SER A 235 -5.53 -1.03 12.60
CA SER A 235 -6.87 -1.26 13.10
C SER A 235 -7.31 -2.72 13.01
N TYR A 236 -8.21 -3.09 13.91
CA TYR A 236 -8.83 -4.42 14.00
C TYR A 236 -7.87 -5.58 14.32
N ASN A 237 -6.60 -5.30 14.66
CA ASN A 237 -5.70 -6.31 15.22
C ASN A 237 -6.03 -6.56 16.70
N ARG A 238 -7.04 -7.40 16.95
CA ARG A 238 -7.62 -7.62 18.29
C ARG A 238 -6.61 -8.02 19.38
N HIS A 239 -5.59 -8.79 19.01
CA HIS A 239 -4.56 -9.29 19.93
C HIS A 239 -3.38 -8.34 20.10
N TYR A 240 -3.23 -7.37 19.20
CA TYR A 240 -2.16 -6.36 19.26
C TYR A 240 -2.28 -5.49 20.52
N LEU A 241 -3.53 -5.24 20.93
CA LEU A 241 -3.90 -4.43 22.09
C LEU A 241 -4.77 -5.22 23.09
N GLY A 242 -4.46 -6.50 23.27
CA GLY A 242 -5.28 -7.46 24.01
C GLY A 242 -5.53 -7.05 25.46
N SER A 243 -4.49 -7.06 26.30
CA SER A 243 -4.57 -6.75 27.75
C SER A 243 -4.13 -5.31 28.08
N PRO A 244 -4.49 -4.75 29.24
CA PRO A 244 -4.00 -3.43 29.67
C PRO A 244 -2.47 -3.33 29.70
N ILE A 245 -1.80 -4.38 30.22
CA ILE A 245 -0.33 -4.44 30.32
C ILE A 245 0.29 -4.44 28.91
N THR A 246 -0.21 -5.29 28.01
CA THR A 246 0.30 -5.36 26.64
C THR A 246 0.06 -4.06 25.87
N ARG A 247 -1.07 -3.37 26.07
CA ARG A 247 -1.31 -2.04 25.48
C ARG A 247 -0.26 -1.03 25.90
N GLU A 248 0.02 -0.94 27.20
CA GLU A 248 1.03 -0.01 27.71
C GLU A 248 2.42 -0.33 27.14
N MET A 249 2.80 -1.62 27.12
CA MET A 249 4.06 -2.06 26.53
C MET A 249 4.14 -1.76 25.04
N THR A 250 3.06 -1.98 24.27
CA THR A 250 2.99 -1.68 22.84
C THR A 250 3.13 -0.19 22.59
N VAL A 251 2.36 0.66 23.30
CA VAL A 251 2.47 2.13 23.19
C VAL A 251 3.87 2.60 23.55
N LYS A 252 4.45 2.10 24.66
CA LYS A 252 5.82 2.43 25.07
C LYS A 252 6.83 2.03 24.00
N THR A 253 6.70 0.84 23.41
CA THR A 253 7.59 0.33 22.37
C THR A 253 7.51 1.17 21.10
N LEU A 254 6.29 1.47 20.63
CA LEU A 254 6.08 2.31 19.45
C LEU A 254 6.67 3.71 19.63
N VAL A 255 6.48 4.32 20.80
CA VAL A 255 7.04 5.64 21.12
C VAL A 255 8.56 5.57 21.20
N GLN A 256 9.10 4.68 22.04
CA GLN A 256 10.52 4.67 22.37
C GLN A 256 11.42 4.15 21.24
N LYS A 257 10.96 3.13 20.50
CA LYS A 257 11.78 2.47 19.46
C LYS A 257 11.43 2.90 18.04
N GLY A 258 10.26 3.51 17.82
CA GLY A 258 9.78 3.94 16.52
C GLY A 258 9.67 5.46 16.40
N LEU A 259 8.59 6.02 16.96
CA LEU A 259 8.18 7.41 16.77
C LEU A 259 9.23 8.44 17.21
N LYS A 260 10.03 8.16 18.25
CA LYS A 260 11.13 9.06 18.64
C LYS A 260 12.18 9.29 17.54
N HIS A 261 12.29 8.36 16.59
CA HIS A 261 13.30 8.38 15.53
C HIS A 261 12.71 8.68 14.14
N ASN A 262 11.40 8.90 14.07
CA ASN A 262 10.65 9.15 12.84
C ASN A 262 9.98 10.54 12.89
N LEU A 263 10.20 11.33 11.84
CA LEU A 263 9.64 12.67 11.69
C LEU A 263 8.58 12.78 10.58
N SER A 264 8.34 11.69 9.83
CA SER A 264 7.45 11.67 8.67
C SER A 264 6.03 11.20 8.97
N LEU A 265 5.88 10.29 9.94
CA LEU A 265 4.59 9.68 10.26
C LEU A 265 3.68 10.71 10.89
N LEU A 266 2.52 10.93 10.28
CA LEU A 266 1.52 11.89 10.72
C LEU A 266 0.28 11.25 11.32
N PHE A 267 -0.03 10.02 10.92
CA PHE A 267 -1.23 9.31 11.34
C PHE A 267 -0.90 7.88 11.73
N LEU A 268 -1.34 7.50 12.93
CA LEU A 268 -1.30 6.12 13.43
C LEU A 268 -2.69 5.75 13.92
N GLU A 269 -3.36 4.83 13.22
CA GLU A 269 -4.68 4.31 13.60
C GLU A 269 -4.55 2.93 14.24
N MET A 270 -5.25 2.73 15.36
CA MET A 270 -5.22 1.49 16.15
C MET A 270 -6.62 1.17 16.69
N ARG A 271 -7.64 1.17 15.82
CA ARG A 271 -9.03 0.93 16.21
C ARG A 271 -9.24 -0.54 16.62
N LYS A 272 -10.21 -0.77 17.51
CA LYS A 272 -10.68 -2.12 17.87
C LYS A 272 -12.05 -2.37 17.23
N HIS A 273 -12.41 -3.64 17.07
CA HIS A 273 -13.79 -4.00 16.76
C HIS A 273 -14.69 -3.59 17.95
N ASP A 274 -15.74 -2.85 17.68
CA ASP A 274 -16.64 -2.23 18.67
C ASP A 274 -17.57 -3.20 19.43
N GLY A 275 -17.43 -4.51 19.23
CA GLY A 275 -18.32 -5.53 19.80
C GLY A 275 -17.83 -6.22 21.08
N SER A 276 -16.66 -5.84 21.61
CA SER A 276 -16.14 -6.43 22.85
C SER A 276 -16.70 -5.69 24.07
N SER A 277 -17.77 -6.22 24.63
CA SER A 277 -18.50 -5.73 25.82
C SER A 277 -17.71 -5.71 27.13
N ASN A 278 -16.40 -5.94 27.11
CA ASN A 278 -15.57 -5.87 28.32
C ASN A 278 -14.91 -4.50 28.45
N SER A 279 -15.65 -3.56 29.04
CA SER A 279 -15.21 -2.50 29.98
C SER A 279 -13.78 -1.94 29.85
N SER A 280 -13.29 -1.73 28.62
CA SER A 280 -11.91 -1.34 28.43
C SER A 280 -11.78 0.16 28.56
N ARG A 281 -11.13 0.63 29.64
CA ARG A 281 -10.53 1.97 29.74
C ARG A 281 -10.01 2.38 28.35
N ALA A 282 -10.42 3.55 27.88
CA ALA A 282 -10.00 4.10 26.60
C ALA A 282 -8.49 3.95 26.46
N LEU A 283 -8.02 3.52 25.28
CA LEU A 283 -6.58 3.45 25.02
C LEU A 283 -6.02 4.87 25.17
N ASP A 284 -5.15 5.06 26.16
CA ASP A 284 -4.41 6.32 26.27
C ASP A 284 -3.33 6.35 25.18
N LEU A 285 -3.69 7.00 24.07
CA LEU A 285 -2.80 7.26 22.94
C LEU A 285 -2.14 8.64 23.05
N SER A 286 -2.26 9.35 24.18
CA SER A 286 -1.71 10.71 24.36
C SER A 286 -0.22 10.77 24.02
N LYS A 287 0.57 9.79 24.50
CA LYS A 287 2.01 9.70 24.20
C LYS A 287 2.31 9.51 22.72
N ILE A 288 1.46 8.79 21.99
CA ILE A 288 1.59 8.65 20.53
C ILE A 288 1.18 9.96 19.85
N ASN A 289 0.05 10.54 20.25
CA ASN A 289 -0.46 11.77 19.65
C ASN A 289 0.53 12.93 19.82
N GLN A 290 1.16 13.10 20.98
CA GLN A 290 2.22 14.10 21.18
C GLN A 290 3.38 13.95 20.18
N GLN A 291 3.77 12.71 19.90
CA GLN A 291 4.83 12.39 18.93
C GLN A 291 4.39 12.76 17.49
N LEU A 292 3.14 12.48 17.13
CA LEU A 292 2.59 12.81 15.82
C LEU A 292 2.30 14.31 15.67
N ASP A 293 1.89 15.00 16.73
CA ASP A 293 1.61 16.43 16.73
C ASP A 293 2.88 17.23 16.47
N ILE A 294 4.02 16.78 17.00
CA ILE A 294 5.32 17.33 16.59
C ILE A 294 5.52 17.14 15.09
N ASN A 295 5.35 15.93 14.54
CA ASN A 295 5.56 15.70 13.10
C ASN A 295 4.64 16.58 12.23
N ARG A 296 3.37 16.74 12.64
CA ARG A 296 2.40 17.61 11.96
C ARG A 296 2.78 19.08 12.05
N PHE A 297 3.21 19.54 13.22
CA PHE A 297 3.68 20.91 13.42
C PHE A 297 4.91 21.18 12.55
N LEU A 298 5.88 20.28 12.56
CA LEU A 298 7.09 20.38 11.75
C LEU A 298 6.77 20.41 10.25
N ARG A 299 5.83 19.59 9.76
CA ARG A 299 5.45 19.55 8.33
C ARG A 299 4.70 20.79 7.85
N ARG A 300 3.88 21.43 8.69
CA ARG A 300 3.14 22.65 8.30
C ARG A 300 4.06 23.85 8.05
N ASN A 301 5.24 23.85 8.68
CA ASN A 301 6.17 24.97 8.66
C ASN A 301 7.27 24.85 7.59
N THR A 302 7.12 23.99 6.56
CA THR A 302 8.17 23.76 5.55
C THR A 302 7.97 24.45 4.21
N VAL A 303 6.86 25.15 3.96
CA VAL A 303 6.53 25.55 2.58
C VAL A 303 6.77 27.03 2.25
N ASP A 304 6.43 28.03 3.07
CA ASP A 304 6.55 29.44 2.61
C ASP A 304 6.81 30.52 3.69
N GLN A 305 7.08 30.19 4.95
CA GLN A 305 7.38 31.18 6.00
C GLN A 305 8.51 30.72 6.94
N PRO A 306 9.32 31.64 7.50
CA PRO A 306 10.34 31.30 8.49
C PRO A 306 9.68 30.57 9.67
N ARG A 307 10.28 29.43 10.02
CA ARG A 307 9.76 28.46 11.00
C ARG A 307 9.60 29.15 12.36
N ASP A 308 8.38 29.45 12.78
CA ASP A 308 8.14 29.94 14.14
C ASP A 308 8.01 28.76 15.12
N LEU A 309 9.15 28.22 15.57
CA LEU A 309 9.15 27.19 16.62
C LEU A 309 8.53 27.70 17.93
N LEU A 310 8.43 29.02 18.15
CA LEU A 310 7.78 29.58 19.34
C LEU A 310 6.27 29.37 19.33
N ALA A 311 5.68 29.08 18.17
CA ALA A 311 4.28 28.67 18.05
C ALA A 311 4.04 27.22 18.53
N LEU A 312 5.09 26.46 18.88
CA LEU A 312 4.94 25.11 19.44
C LEU A 312 4.37 25.20 20.87
N PRO A 313 3.27 24.50 21.17
CA PRO A 313 2.69 24.46 22.51
C PRO A 313 3.74 24.08 23.58
N PRO A 314 3.77 24.77 24.75
CA PRO A 314 4.65 24.47 25.88
C PRO A 314 4.72 22.97 26.24
N SER A 315 3.61 22.25 26.12
CA SER A 315 3.49 20.83 26.43
C SER A 315 4.27 19.90 25.48
N LEU A 316 4.61 20.35 24.27
CA LEU A 316 5.34 19.55 23.27
C LEU A 316 6.85 19.78 23.29
N TRP A 317 7.34 20.85 23.93
CA TRP A 317 8.77 21.15 24.03
C TRP A 317 9.61 20.05 24.68
N PRO A 318 9.22 19.45 25.82
CA PRO A 318 9.98 18.34 26.40
C PRO A 318 10.09 17.15 25.45
N VAL A 319 9.04 16.92 24.66
CA VAL A 319 8.95 15.82 23.71
C VAL A 319 9.84 16.08 22.48
N LEU A 320 9.86 17.32 21.98
CA LEU A 320 10.77 17.75 20.91
C LEU A 320 12.23 17.64 21.36
N LEU A 321 12.57 18.15 22.54
CA LEU A 321 13.93 18.09 23.10
C LEU A 321 14.40 16.63 23.27
N ALA A 322 13.54 15.75 23.77
CA ALA A 322 13.84 14.33 23.90
C ALA A 322 14.11 13.63 22.55
N ARG A 323 13.61 14.19 21.43
CA ARG A 323 13.91 13.72 20.08
C ARG A 323 15.22 14.29 19.54
N VAL A 324 15.56 15.54 19.88
CA VAL A 324 16.88 16.14 19.57
C VAL A 324 17.98 15.26 20.14
N SER A 325 17.86 14.87 21.41
CA SER A 325 18.85 14.00 22.04
C SER A 325 18.94 12.62 21.39
N ALA A 326 17.84 12.10 20.84
CA ALA A 326 17.79 10.76 20.25
C ALA A 326 18.27 10.72 18.78
N LYS A 327 18.24 11.85 18.07
CA LYS A 327 18.70 11.96 16.67
C LYS A 327 19.30 13.35 16.40
N PRO A 328 20.46 13.68 17.02
CA PRO A 328 21.00 15.04 17.02
C PRO A 328 21.23 15.58 15.62
N ALA A 329 21.85 14.81 14.72
CA ALA A 329 22.15 15.28 13.36
C ALA A 329 20.90 15.57 12.52
N ALA A 330 19.87 14.73 12.61
CA ALA A 330 18.65 14.87 11.81
C ALA A 330 17.81 16.06 12.29
N LEU A 331 17.73 16.26 13.62
CA LEU A 331 17.01 17.40 14.16
C LEU A 331 17.87 18.67 14.17
N HIS A 332 19.20 18.56 14.20
CA HIS A 332 20.11 19.71 14.05
C HIS A 332 20.00 20.31 12.65
N LEU A 333 20.06 19.50 11.58
CA LEU A 333 19.78 19.98 10.21
C LEU A 333 18.40 20.61 10.11
N PHE A 334 17.40 20.01 10.76
CA PHE A 334 16.04 20.55 10.81
C PHE A 334 15.92 21.84 11.65
N LEU A 335 16.72 22.01 12.70
CA LEU A 335 16.69 23.17 13.58
C LEU A 335 17.63 24.28 13.13
N GLN A 336 18.68 23.99 12.34
CA GLN A 336 19.68 24.96 11.90
C GLN A 336 19.05 26.10 11.07
N ASP A 337 18.05 25.77 10.24
CA ASP A 337 17.25 26.77 9.51
C ASP A 337 16.41 27.67 10.44
N THR A 338 16.18 27.25 11.69
CA THR A 338 15.29 27.94 12.64
C THR A 338 16.01 28.62 13.80
N VAL A 339 17.15 28.06 14.21
CA VAL A 339 18.03 28.58 15.26
C VAL A 339 18.62 29.92 14.85
N ALA A 340 18.97 30.09 13.56
CA ALA A 340 19.39 31.39 13.03
C ALA A 340 18.31 32.48 13.22
N ALA A 341 17.02 32.12 13.15
CA ALA A 341 15.91 33.04 13.38
C ALA A 341 15.61 33.27 14.88
N LEU A 342 15.86 32.28 15.74
CA LEU A 342 15.67 32.38 17.19
C LEU A 342 16.73 33.27 17.88
N PHE A 343 17.96 33.31 17.36
CA PHE A 343 19.06 34.12 17.93
C PHE A 343 19.28 35.46 17.21
N ALA A 344 18.52 35.75 16.14
CA ALA A 344 18.56 37.03 15.43
C ALA A 344 17.51 38.05 15.93
N ARG A 345 16.79 37.73 17.01
CA ARG A 345 15.80 38.62 17.66
C ARG A 345 16.22 39.02 19.06
#